data_AF-A0AAU9SZ24-F1
#
_entry.id   AF-A0AAU9SZ24-F1
#
_cell.length_a   1.000
_cell.length_b   1.000
_cell.length_c   1.000
_cell.angle_alpha   90.00
_cell.angle_beta   90.00
_cell.angle_gamma   90.00
#
_symmetry.space_group_name_H-M   'P 1'
#
loop_
_entity.id
_entity.type
_entity.pdbx_description
1 polymer ?
#
loop_
_entity_poly.entity_id
_entity_poly.type
_entity_poly.pdbx_seq_one_letter_code
_entity_poly.pdbx_strand_id
1 'polypeptide(L)'
;MAMITRNTATRLPLLLQSQRAVAAVSHLHTSLPALSPSTSPTSYTRPGPPSTSAPPPGLSKAAEFVISKVDDLMNWARRGSIWPMTFGLACCAVEMMHTGAARYDLDRFGIIFRPSPRQSDCMIVAGTLTNKMAPALRKYASLFPSPFPMD
;
A
#
# COMPACT_ATOMS: atom_id res chain seq x y z
N MET A 1 -27.10 -9.85 -4.57
CA MET A 1 -28.20 -10.53 -5.31
C MET A 1 -29.38 -9.58 -5.40
N ALA A 2 -29.60 -8.98 -6.56
CA ALA A 2 -30.85 -8.31 -6.92
C ALA A 2 -30.95 -8.34 -8.46
N MET A 3 -31.65 -9.37 -8.96
CA MET A 3 -31.98 -9.52 -10.38
C MET A 3 -33.24 -8.69 -10.67
N ILE A 4 -33.13 -7.75 -11.59
CA ILE A 4 -34.29 -7.20 -12.30
C ILE A 4 -34.32 -7.88 -13.66
N THR A 5 -35.26 -8.81 -13.83
CA THR A 5 -35.62 -9.42 -15.11
C THR A 5 -37.03 -8.99 -15.48
N ARG A 6 -37.19 -8.57 -16.73
CA ARG A 6 -38.41 -8.36 -17.55
C ARG A 6 -37.88 -7.66 -18.82
N ASN A 7 -38.16 -8.04 -20.05
CA ASN A 7 -39.24 -8.84 -20.60
C ASN A 7 -38.81 -9.27 -22.01
N THR A 8 -39.25 -10.46 -22.40
CA THR A 8 -39.20 -11.06 -23.73
C THR A 8 -40.00 -10.26 -24.77
N ALA A 9 -39.51 -10.20 -26.02
CA ALA A 9 -40.25 -10.50 -27.26
C ALA A 9 -39.70 -9.74 -28.50
N THR A 10 -38.92 -10.46 -29.30
CA THR A 10 -39.10 -10.63 -30.76
C THR A 10 -39.65 -9.47 -31.59
N ARG A 11 -38.82 -8.90 -32.50
CA ARG A 11 -39.19 -8.65 -33.92
C ARG A 11 -37.98 -8.77 -34.85
N LEU A 12 -38.26 -9.43 -35.98
CA LEU A 12 -37.38 -9.97 -37.00
C LEU A 12 -36.66 -8.94 -37.90
N PRO A 13 -35.65 -9.38 -38.69
CA PRO A 13 -34.71 -8.57 -39.43
C PRO A 13 -35.24 -8.24 -40.83
N LEU A 14 -34.85 -7.08 -41.37
CA LEU A 14 -35.05 -6.76 -42.77
C LEU A 14 -33.95 -5.80 -43.24
N LEU A 15 -33.47 -6.09 -44.45
CA LEU A 15 -32.65 -5.25 -45.33
C LEU A 15 -31.13 -5.36 -45.19
N LEU A 16 -30.69 -6.57 -45.51
CA LEU A 16 -29.66 -6.80 -46.52
C LEU A 16 -29.98 -6.00 -47.80
N GLN A 17 -29.22 -4.95 -48.08
CA GLN A 17 -28.92 -4.45 -49.43
C GLN A 17 -27.68 -3.56 -49.31
N SER A 18 -26.52 -4.05 -49.78
CA SER A 18 -26.01 -3.73 -51.13
C SER A 18 -25.32 -2.35 -51.14
N GLN A 19 -24.04 -2.18 -51.46
CA GLN A 19 -23.06 -3.02 -52.13
C GLN A 19 -21.66 -2.42 -51.90
N ARG A 20 -20.63 -3.27 -51.98
CA ARG A 20 -19.34 -3.09 -52.68
C ARG A 20 -19.20 -1.77 -53.46
N ALA A 21 -18.07 -1.08 -53.56
CA ALA A 21 -16.68 -1.33 -53.21
C ALA A 21 -15.90 -0.04 -53.54
N VAL A 22 -14.88 0.35 -52.77
CA VAL A 22 -13.68 0.99 -53.32
C VAL A 22 -12.49 0.51 -52.48
N ALA A 23 -11.51 -0.03 -53.20
CA ALA A 23 -10.29 -0.60 -52.69
C ALA A 23 -9.31 0.47 -52.15
N ALA A 24 -8.35 -0.03 -51.38
CA ALA A 24 -7.04 0.55 -51.11
C ALA A 24 -7.02 1.82 -50.24
N VAL A 25 -6.54 1.69 -48.99
CA VAL A 25 -5.24 2.25 -48.58
C VAL A 25 -4.74 1.44 -47.38
N SER A 26 -3.70 0.66 -47.66
CA SER A 26 -2.78 0.04 -46.73
C SER A 26 -2.08 1.09 -45.86
N HIS A 27 -2.44 1.25 -44.59
CA HIS A 27 -1.54 1.76 -43.54
C HIS A 27 -2.05 1.31 -42.16
N LEU A 28 -1.57 0.14 -41.69
CA LEU A 28 -1.51 -0.11 -40.26
C LEU A 28 -0.55 0.92 -39.66
N HIS A 29 -1.08 1.83 -38.83
CA HIS A 29 -0.27 2.53 -37.84
C HIS A 29 -0.99 2.44 -36.49
N THR A 30 -0.84 1.28 -35.86
CA THR A 30 -0.95 1.13 -34.41
C THR A 30 0.16 1.98 -33.79
N SER A 31 -0.16 3.22 -33.43
CA SER A 31 0.73 4.01 -32.57
C SER A 31 0.59 3.50 -31.14
N LEU A 32 1.54 2.67 -30.73
CA LEU A 32 1.79 2.35 -29.32
C LEU A 32 2.01 3.66 -28.56
N PRO A 33 1.36 3.89 -27.40
CA PRO A 33 1.83 4.92 -26.49
C PRO A 33 3.20 4.47 -25.97
N ALA A 34 4.20 5.32 -26.18
CA ALA A 34 5.58 5.13 -25.77
C ALA A 34 5.66 4.77 -24.28
N LEU A 35 6.33 3.66 -23.99
CA LEU A 35 6.81 3.34 -22.64
C LEU A 35 7.63 4.53 -22.13
N SER A 36 7.11 5.21 -21.12
CA SER A 36 7.93 6.09 -20.28
C SER A 36 9.02 5.24 -19.63
N PRO A 37 10.27 5.72 -19.49
CA PRO A 37 11.29 4.99 -18.78
C PRO A 37 10.81 4.74 -17.35
N SER A 38 10.76 3.46 -16.97
CA SER A 38 10.44 3.03 -15.63
C SER A 38 11.36 3.75 -14.65
N THR A 39 10.81 4.70 -13.90
CA THR A 39 11.39 5.00 -12.59
C THR A 39 11.20 3.71 -11.81
N SER A 40 12.30 3.00 -11.56
CA SER A 40 12.31 1.84 -10.69
C SER A 40 11.51 2.18 -9.43
N PRO A 41 10.65 1.28 -8.91
CA PRO A 41 10.08 1.51 -7.60
C PRO A 41 11.27 1.66 -6.66
N THR A 42 11.41 2.83 -6.03
CA THR A 42 12.40 3.06 -4.98
C THR A 42 12.28 1.87 -4.04
N SER A 43 13.28 0.99 -4.08
CA SER A 43 13.39 -0.09 -3.11
C SER A 43 13.28 0.61 -1.77
N TYR A 44 12.24 0.28 -1.01
CA TYR A 44 12.22 0.60 0.41
C TYR A 44 13.41 -0.20 0.95
N THR A 45 14.59 0.42 1.00
CA THR A 45 15.64 -0.09 1.85
C THR A 45 15.02 0.02 3.22
N ARG A 46 14.52 -1.11 3.73
CA ARG A 46 14.14 -1.24 5.14
C ARG A 46 15.30 -0.57 5.88
N PRO A 47 15.07 0.53 6.61
CA PRO A 47 16.10 1.06 7.48
C PRO A 47 16.58 -0.15 8.27
N GLY A 48 17.89 -0.43 8.18
CA GLY A 48 18.48 -1.47 9.02
C GLY A 48 17.96 -1.24 10.45
N PRO A 49 17.76 -2.32 11.24
CA PRO A 49 17.36 -2.15 12.64
C PRO A 49 18.17 -0.99 13.24
N PRO A 50 17.50 -0.05 13.95
CA PRO A 50 18.11 1.19 14.40
C PRO A 50 19.50 0.87 14.95
N SER A 51 20.51 1.50 14.36
CA SER A 51 21.92 1.24 14.58
C SER A 51 22.28 1.32 16.07
N THR A 52 22.13 0.21 16.78
CA THR A 52 22.82 -0.07 18.04
C THR A 52 23.72 -1.31 17.92
N SER A 53 23.75 -1.95 16.74
CA SER A 53 24.64 -3.09 16.47
C SER A 53 26.11 -2.71 16.25
N ALA A 54 26.45 -1.42 16.17
CA ALA A 54 27.84 -0.98 16.24
C ALA A 54 28.17 -0.72 17.72
N PRO A 55 28.93 -1.61 18.39
CA PRO A 55 29.30 -1.37 19.77
C PRO A 55 30.07 -0.05 19.84
N PRO A 56 29.77 0.84 20.81
CA PRO A 56 30.61 2.00 21.06
C PRO A 56 32.03 1.48 21.35
N PRO A 57 33.06 2.02 20.67
CA PRO A 57 34.42 1.53 20.86
C PRO A 57 34.84 1.74 22.32
N GLY A 58 35.11 0.63 23.03
CA GLY A 58 35.67 0.66 24.40
C GLY A 58 34.80 0.09 25.51
N LEU A 59 33.70 -0.63 25.22
CA LEU A 59 32.83 -1.23 26.24
C LEU A 59 33.24 -2.68 26.58
N SER A 60 33.01 -3.13 27.82
CA SER A 60 33.32 -4.51 28.23
C SER A 60 32.34 -5.52 27.59
N LYS A 61 32.81 -6.74 27.25
CA LYS A 61 31.97 -7.80 26.65
C LYS A 61 30.69 -8.11 27.45
N ALA A 62 30.77 -8.01 28.79
CA ALA A 62 29.61 -8.19 29.65
C ALA A 62 28.59 -7.05 29.49
N ALA A 63 29.06 -5.80 29.38
CA ALA A 63 28.20 -4.66 29.14
C ALA A 63 27.62 -4.66 27.71
N GLU A 64 28.37 -5.12 26.70
CA GLU A 64 27.85 -5.35 25.35
C GLU A 64 26.72 -6.40 25.33
N PHE A 65 26.90 -7.51 26.06
CA PHE A 65 25.86 -8.53 26.19
C PHE A 65 24.60 -7.97 26.85
N VAL A 66 24.74 -7.20 27.93
CA VAL A 66 23.60 -6.57 28.61
C VAL A 66 22.89 -5.56 27.69
N ILE A 67 23.63 -4.71 26.96
CA ILE A 67 23.05 -3.76 26.00
C ILE A 67 22.28 -4.52 24.91
N SER A 68 22.85 -5.60 24.35
CA SER A 68 22.15 -6.38 23.32
C SER A 68 20.86 -6.99 23.84
N LYS A 69 20.82 -7.45 25.10
CA LYS A 69 19.60 -7.99 25.72
C LYS A 69 18.56 -6.93 26.01
N VAL A 70 18.98 -5.73 26.39
CA VAL A 70 18.08 -4.58 26.56
C VAL A 70 17.49 -4.16 25.21
N ASP A 71 18.32 -4.09 24.16
CA ASP A 71 17.87 -3.80 22.80
C ASP A 71 16.90 -4.87 22.27
N ASP A 72 17.19 -6.16 22.50
CA ASP A 72 16.30 -7.28 22.15
C ASP A 72 14.93 -7.10 22.83
N LEU A 73 14.92 -6.74 24.12
CA LEU A 73 13.70 -6.53 24.89
C LEU A 73 12.91 -5.31 24.39
N MET A 74 13.58 -4.20 24.12
CA MET A 74 12.97 -2.98 23.60
C MET A 74 12.38 -3.20 22.20
N ASN A 75 13.08 -3.94 21.35
CA ASN A 75 12.60 -4.31 20.01
C ASN A 75 11.43 -5.31 20.07
N TRP A 76 11.46 -6.25 21.01
CA TRP A 76 10.33 -7.14 21.26
C TRP A 76 9.08 -6.35 21.68
N ALA A 77 9.23 -5.40 22.60
CA ALA A 77 8.14 -4.55 23.05
C ALA A 77 7.56 -3.71 21.90
N ARG A 78 8.41 -3.02 21.12
CA ARG A 78 7.97 -2.22 19.96
C ARG A 78 7.27 -3.05 18.88
N ARG A 79 7.74 -4.29 18.64
CA ARG A 79 7.12 -5.19 17.66
C ARG A 79 5.81 -5.81 18.18
N GLY A 80 5.69 -5.99 19.49
CA GLY A 80 4.53 -6.62 20.14
C GLY A 80 3.33 -5.68 20.32
N SER A 81 3.49 -4.37 20.12
CA SER A 81 2.41 -3.38 20.27
C SER A 81 2.51 -2.28 19.22
N ILE A 82 2.35 -2.64 17.95
CA ILE A 82 2.39 -1.65 16.86
C ILE A 82 1.00 -1.07 16.64
N TRP A 83 0.86 0.25 16.71
CA TRP A 83 -0.44 0.90 16.50
C TRP A 83 -0.50 1.55 15.12
N PRO A 84 -1.02 0.86 14.09
CA PRO A 84 -1.15 1.42 12.76
C PRO A 84 -2.29 2.43 12.68
N MET A 85 -2.06 3.48 11.91
CA MET A 85 -3.13 4.23 11.27
C MET A 85 -3.34 3.75 9.84
N THR A 86 -4.59 3.55 9.44
CA THR A 86 -4.94 2.99 8.13
C THR A 86 -5.37 4.09 7.18
N PHE A 87 -4.79 4.10 5.99
CA PHE A 87 -5.13 5.03 4.93
C PHE A 87 -5.72 4.27 3.74
N GLY A 88 -7.03 4.03 3.80
CA GLY A 88 -7.77 3.24 2.81
C GLY A 88 -8.13 4.05 1.56
N LEU A 89 -7.38 3.86 0.48
CA LEU A 89 -7.52 4.61 -0.78
C LEU A 89 -8.26 3.84 -1.87
N ALA A 90 -8.18 2.52 -1.86
CA ALA A 90 -8.79 1.66 -2.87
C ALA A 90 -9.21 0.31 -2.26
N CYS A 91 -9.29 -0.72 -3.09
CA CYS A 91 -9.68 -2.07 -2.69
C CYS A 91 -8.81 -2.71 -1.60
N CYS A 92 -7.53 -2.33 -1.46
CA CYS A 92 -6.70 -2.85 -0.36
C CYS A 92 -7.23 -2.44 1.03
N ALA A 93 -8.07 -1.41 1.11
CA ALA A 93 -8.75 -1.05 2.36
C ALA A 93 -9.69 -2.16 2.84
N VAL A 94 -10.47 -2.77 1.93
CA VAL A 94 -11.39 -3.85 2.30
C VAL A 94 -10.64 -5.14 2.65
N GLU A 95 -9.49 -5.37 2.03
CA GLU A 95 -8.61 -6.47 2.42
C GLU A 95 -8.09 -6.26 3.84
N MET A 96 -7.68 -5.03 4.19
CA MET A 96 -7.25 -4.68 5.54
C MET A 96 -8.36 -4.85 6.59
N MET A 97 -9.60 -4.49 6.25
CA MET A 97 -10.76 -4.73 7.13
C MET A 97 -10.98 -6.22 7.37
N HIS A 98 -10.79 -7.07 6.35
CA HIS A 98 -10.84 -8.53 6.53
C HIS A 98 -9.66 -9.06 7.34
N THR A 99 -8.48 -8.46 7.24
CA THR A 99 -7.34 -8.80 8.10
C THR A 99 -7.63 -8.46 9.56
N GLY A 100 -8.36 -7.37 9.83
CA GLY A 100 -8.85 -7.02 11.17
C GLY A 100 -10.10 -7.81 11.62
N ALA A 101 -10.70 -8.62 10.76
CA ALA A 101 -11.87 -9.42 11.11
C ALA A 101 -11.46 -10.71 11.85
N ALA A 102 -12.44 -11.40 12.44
CA ALA A 102 -12.25 -12.55 13.33
C ALA A 102 -11.40 -13.71 12.76
N ARG A 103 -11.24 -13.81 11.43
CA ARG A 103 -10.43 -14.87 10.81
C ARG A 103 -8.92 -14.63 10.99
N TYR A 104 -8.47 -13.39 10.87
CA TYR A 104 -7.04 -13.04 10.91
C TYR A 104 -6.67 -12.16 12.11
N ASP A 105 -7.67 -11.59 12.79
CA ASP A 105 -7.63 -10.86 14.06
C ASP A 105 -6.26 -10.25 14.41
N LEU A 106 -6.02 -9.05 13.88
CA LEU A 106 -4.81 -8.28 14.12
C LEU A 106 -4.64 -7.89 15.60
N ASP A 107 -5.71 -7.82 16.38
CA ASP A 107 -5.65 -7.48 17.80
C ASP A 107 -4.83 -8.50 18.60
N ARG A 108 -4.84 -9.77 18.17
CA ARG A 108 -4.02 -10.84 18.79
C ARG A 108 -2.52 -10.58 18.71
N PHE A 109 -2.06 -9.82 17.71
CA PHE A 109 -0.67 -9.45 17.55
C PHE A 109 -0.35 -8.09 18.20
N GLY A 110 -1.27 -7.54 19.00
CA GLY A 110 -1.14 -6.22 19.62
C GLY A 110 -1.30 -5.07 18.62
N ILE A 111 -1.96 -5.34 17.48
CA ILE A 111 -2.12 -4.38 16.39
C ILE A 111 -3.51 -3.74 16.49
N ILE A 112 -3.53 -2.51 17.01
CA ILE A 112 -4.76 -1.75 17.22
C ILE A 112 -4.80 -0.58 16.24
N PHE A 113 -5.84 -0.53 15.42
CA PHE A 113 -6.04 0.57 14.49
C PHE A 113 -6.42 1.85 15.22
N ARG A 114 -5.53 2.85 15.23
CA ARG A 114 -5.79 4.19 15.78
C ARG A 114 -5.90 5.21 14.64
N PRO A 115 -7.00 5.99 14.57
CA PRO A 115 -7.20 6.95 13.49
C PRO A 115 -6.34 8.21 13.63
N SER A 116 -5.79 8.46 14.82
CA SER A 116 -5.01 9.67 15.11
C SER A 116 -3.51 9.46 14.81
N PRO A 117 -2.93 10.22 13.87
CA PRO A 117 -1.51 10.09 13.50
C PRO A 117 -0.53 10.35 14.66
N ARG A 118 -0.98 11.09 15.69
CA ARG A 118 -0.17 11.45 16.86
C ARG A 118 0.00 10.29 17.85
N GLN A 119 -0.85 9.28 17.77
CA GLN A 119 -0.83 8.12 18.67
C GLN A 119 -0.41 6.85 17.95
N SER A 120 -0.36 6.85 16.61
CA SER A 120 0.06 5.70 15.81
C SER A 120 1.58 5.66 15.62
N ASP A 121 2.13 4.46 15.54
CA ASP A 121 3.56 4.22 15.30
C ASP A 121 3.87 4.02 13.82
N CYS A 122 2.89 3.61 13.02
CA CYS A 122 3.05 3.40 11.58
C CYS A 122 1.81 3.81 10.78
N MET A 123 1.99 4.11 9.50
CA MET A 123 0.93 4.41 8.55
C MET A 123 0.84 3.33 7.48
N ILE A 124 -0.32 2.69 7.34
CA ILE A 124 -0.58 1.71 6.28
C ILE A 124 -1.31 2.41 5.13
N VAL A 125 -0.64 2.60 4.00
CA VAL A 125 -1.25 3.13 2.78
C VAL A 125 -1.82 1.99 1.97
N ALA A 126 -3.14 1.83 1.98
CA ALA A 126 -3.83 0.72 1.35
C ALA A 126 -4.61 1.17 0.12
N GLY A 127 -3.94 1.08 -1.02
CA GLY A 127 -4.51 1.34 -2.33
C GLY A 127 -3.64 2.28 -3.15
N THR A 128 -4.16 2.66 -4.31
CA THR A 128 -3.43 3.50 -5.27
C THR A 128 -3.33 4.94 -4.77
N LEU A 129 -2.09 5.44 -4.62
CA LEU A 129 -1.83 6.84 -4.34
C LEU A 129 -1.94 7.66 -5.62
N THR A 130 -2.84 8.64 -5.64
CA THR A 130 -2.98 9.57 -6.77
C THR A 130 -2.16 10.84 -6.52
N ASN A 131 -1.74 11.53 -7.60
CA ASN A 131 -1.01 12.80 -7.51
C ASN A 131 -1.76 13.86 -6.68
N LYS A 132 -3.10 13.82 -6.71
CA LYS A 132 -3.95 14.71 -5.90
C LYS A 132 -3.87 14.39 -4.40
N MET A 133 -3.66 13.13 -4.02
CA MET A 133 -3.58 12.71 -2.62
C MET A 133 -2.17 12.78 -2.02
N ALA A 134 -1.14 12.80 -2.86
CA ALA A 134 0.26 12.92 -2.44
C ALA A 134 0.54 14.05 -1.41
N PRO A 135 0.07 15.31 -1.59
CA PRO A 135 0.32 16.36 -0.59
C PRO A 135 -0.37 16.10 0.75
N ALA A 136 -1.54 15.46 0.74
CA ALA A 136 -2.25 15.12 1.97
C ALA A 136 -1.54 13.99 2.75
N LEU A 137 -0.99 12.99 2.04
CA LEU A 137 -0.20 11.94 2.67
C LEU A 137 1.05 12.51 3.35
N ARG A 138 1.75 13.44 2.70
CA ARG A 138 2.91 14.15 3.29
C ARG A 138 2.53 14.91 4.56
N LYS A 139 1.35 15.53 4.58
CA LYS A 139 0.81 16.19 5.77
C LYS A 139 0.53 15.21 6.91
N TYR A 140 0.01 14.02 6.63
CA TYR A 140 -0.18 13.01 7.68
C TYR A 140 1.15 12.44 8.17
N ALA A 141 2.09 12.19 7.26
CA ALA A 141 3.43 11.74 7.60
C ALA A 141 4.15 12.71 8.55
N SER A 142 4.01 14.03 8.35
CA SER A 142 4.64 15.02 9.21
C SER A 142 3.98 15.19 10.60
N LEU A 143 2.80 14.60 10.83
CA LEU A 143 2.15 14.60 12.14
C LEU A 143 2.66 13.51 13.08
N PHE A 144 3.40 12.53 12.55
CA PHE A 144 4.02 11.48 13.36
C PHE A 144 5.19 12.02 14.18
N PRO A 145 5.37 11.55 15.42
CA PRO A 145 6.63 11.76 16.14
C PRO A 145 7.75 11.04 15.38
N SER A 146 8.74 11.80 14.88
CA SER A 146 9.82 11.37 13.97
C SER A 146 10.47 10.01 14.33
N PRO A 147 10.66 9.10 13.35
CA PRO A 147 11.98 8.97 12.70
C PRO A 147 11.95 8.67 11.18
N PHE A 148 11.03 9.26 10.41
CA PHE A 148 10.97 9.07 8.95
C PHE A 148 11.47 10.31 8.19
N PRO A 149 12.74 10.34 7.72
CA PRO A 149 13.11 11.20 6.61
C PRO A 149 12.41 10.67 5.36
N MET A 150 11.39 11.40 4.88
CA MET A 150 10.79 11.22 3.55
C MET A 150 11.45 12.26 2.63
N ASP A 151 12.75 12.10 2.41
CA ASP A 151 13.52 12.81 1.40
C ASP A 151 13.59 11.97 0.12
#